data_AF-A0A9D8RKF6-F1
#
_entry.id   AF-A0A9D8RKF6-F1
#
_cell.length_a   1.000
_cell.length_b   1.000
_cell.length_c   1.000
_cell.angle_alpha   90.00
_cell.angle_beta   90.00
_cell.angle_gamma   90.00
#
_symmetry.space_group_name_H-M   'P 1'
#
loop_
_entity.id
_entity.type
_entity.pdbx_description
1 polymer ?
#
loop_
_entity_poly.entity_id
_entity_poly.type
_entity_poly.pdbx_seq_one_letter_code
_entity_poly.pdbx_strand_id
1 'polypeptide(L)'
;MKNFFKSTIVQLLIAVALGIAVGVYIDGAALAAVVSLKHISGQVIFFLVPLIILGFIAPSIAHLRSNASRMLLFAFGIAYLSSIGASFFGAAVGYQVIPHLNISSDANSLKPLPENILQIDIPPVMNVMTALVLAVMLGLATAWVKSDEFSRLLDVFQKMVLELVRKILLPILPIFIFANFCILSYQGAVTKQLPIFLSILLVVVICHYIWLALLYGIAAIYSRKNSWQVLKYYGPAYLTALGTMSSA
;
A
#
# COMPACT_ATOMS: atom_id res chain seq x y z
N MET A 1 -24.69 -17.47 -1.23
CA MET A 1 -23.67 -17.65 -0.16
C MET A 1 -22.27 -18.06 -0.65
N LYS A 2 -22.11 -18.93 -1.66
CA LYS A 2 -20.78 -19.34 -2.19
C LYS A 2 -19.90 -18.23 -2.84
N ASN A 3 -20.47 -17.08 -3.23
CA ASN A 3 -19.72 -15.98 -3.87
C ASN A 3 -19.17 -14.93 -2.89
N PHE A 4 -19.62 -14.92 -1.63
CA PHE A 4 -19.16 -13.93 -0.64
C PHE A 4 -17.76 -14.28 -0.10
N PHE A 5 -17.50 -15.56 0.17
CA PHE A 5 -16.20 -16.08 0.62
C PHE A 5 -15.11 -16.13 -0.48
N LYS A 6 -15.47 -15.85 -1.73
CA LYS A 6 -14.52 -15.75 -2.86
C LYS A 6 -13.98 -14.33 -3.06
N SER A 7 -14.54 -13.33 -2.39
CA SER A 7 -14.02 -11.97 -2.45
C SER A 7 -12.67 -11.93 -1.74
N THR A 8 -11.63 -11.43 -2.43
CA THR A 8 -10.28 -11.26 -1.88
C THR A 8 -10.33 -10.52 -0.55
N ILE A 9 -11.15 -9.46 -0.45
CA ILE A 9 -11.33 -8.66 0.77
C ILE A 9 -11.83 -9.51 1.94
N VAL A 10 -12.82 -10.38 1.70
CA VAL A 10 -13.37 -11.26 2.73
C VAL A 10 -12.34 -12.29 3.17
N GLN A 11 -11.56 -12.84 2.22
CA GLN A 11 -10.46 -13.76 2.53
C GLN A 11 -9.37 -13.09 3.37
N LEU A 12 -9.05 -11.82 3.08
CA LEU A 12 -8.10 -11.04 3.86
C LEU A 12 -8.60 -10.79 5.28
N LEU A 13 -9.86 -10.38 5.45
CA LEU A 13 -10.45 -10.18 6.78
C LEU A 13 -10.50 -11.48 7.60
N ILE A 14 -10.83 -12.60 6.95
CA ILE A 14 -10.81 -13.92 7.59
C ILE A 14 -9.38 -14.28 8.00
N ALA A 15 -8.38 -14.06 7.15
CA ALA A 15 -6.98 -14.31 7.47
C ALA A 15 -6.50 -13.48 8.67
N VAL A 16 -6.92 -12.21 8.77
CA VAL A 16 -6.64 -11.35 9.93
C VAL A 16 -7.28 -11.92 11.19
N ALA A 17 -8.59 -12.21 11.15
CA ALA A 17 -9.32 -12.71 12.32
C ALA A 17 -8.77 -14.05 12.82
N LEU A 18 -8.49 -14.98 11.89
CA LEU A 18 -7.87 -16.26 12.19
C LEU A 18 -6.44 -16.09 12.73
N GLY A 19 -5.65 -15.19 12.13
CA GLY A 19 -4.30 -14.91 12.58
C GLY A 19 -4.28 -14.43 14.03
N ILE A 20 -5.14 -13.48 14.38
CA ILE A 20 -5.29 -12.99 15.75
C ILE A 20 -5.73 -14.13 16.67
N ALA A 21 -6.80 -14.87 16.33
CA ALA A 21 -7.33 -15.94 17.16
C ALA A 21 -6.29 -17.03 17.44
N VAL A 22 -5.58 -17.50 16.41
CA VAL A 22 -4.53 -18.53 16.55
C VAL A 22 -3.33 -17.98 17.33
N GLY A 23 -2.90 -16.75 17.05
CA GLY A 23 -1.71 -16.17 17.69
C GLY A 23 -1.84 -15.95 19.20
N VAL A 24 -3.05 -15.89 19.76
CA VAL A 24 -3.25 -15.84 21.22
C VAL A 24 -2.86 -17.15 21.90
N TYR A 25 -3.09 -18.29 21.24
CA TYR A 25 -2.95 -19.62 21.83
C TYR A 25 -1.77 -20.44 21.27
N ILE A 26 -1.01 -19.89 20.32
CA ILE A 26 0.06 -20.60 19.64
C ILE A 26 1.28 -20.83 20.56
N ASP A 27 1.87 -22.02 20.47
CA ASP A 27 3.07 -22.42 21.20
C ASP A 27 4.36 -22.16 20.40
N GLY A 28 5.52 -22.29 21.04
CA GLY A 28 6.80 -21.90 20.44
C GLY A 28 7.18 -22.68 19.18
N ALA A 29 6.85 -23.98 19.10
CA ALA A 29 7.16 -24.82 17.96
C ALA A 29 6.26 -24.50 16.75
N ALA A 30 4.95 -24.35 16.95
CA ALA A 30 4.06 -23.93 15.86
C ALA A 30 4.35 -22.48 15.42
N LEU A 31 4.75 -21.61 16.34
CA LEU A 31 5.15 -20.24 16.01
C LEU A 31 6.37 -20.19 15.09
N ALA A 32 7.38 -21.05 15.31
CA ALA A 32 8.55 -21.11 14.43
C ALA A 32 8.18 -21.51 12.98
N ALA A 33 7.22 -22.42 12.82
CA ALA A 33 6.66 -22.76 11.52
C ALA A 33 5.92 -21.58 10.87
N VAL A 34 5.15 -20.80 11.65
CA VAL A 34 4.45 -19.59 11.19
C VAL A 34 5.44 -18.50 10.78
N VAL A 35 6.54 -18.31 11.52
CA VAL A 35 7.62 -17.38 11.17
C VAL A 35 8.26 -17.77 9.84
N SER A 36 8.55 -19.06 9.65
CA SER A 36 9.10 -19.59 8.40
C SER A 36 8.13 -19.37 7.23
N LEU A 37 6.84 -19.65 7.44
CA LEU A 37 5.79 -19.44 6.43
C LEU A 37 5.66 -17.96 6.05
N LYS A 38 5.68 -17.05 7.03
CA LYS A 38 5.70 -15.60 6.79
C LYS A 38 6.92 -15.22 5.94
N HIS A 39 8.10 -15.76 6.26
CA HIS A 39 9.32 -15.44 5.55
C HIS A 39 9.21 -15.82 4.07
N ILE A 40 8.92 -17.08 3.76
CA ILE A 40 8.84 -17.58 2.38
C ILE A 40 7.76 -16.82 1.59
N SER A 41 6.56 -16.69 2.15
CA SER A 41 5.46 -15.98 1.49
C SER A 41 5.79 -14.51 1.27
N GLY A 42 6.45 -13.87 2.23
CA GLY A 42 6.94 -12.49 2.13
C GLY A 42 7.97 -12.32 1.03
N GLN A 43 8.97 -13.21 0.94
CA GLN A 43 10.02 -13.18 -0.08
C GLN A 43 9.43 -13.20 -1.50
N VAL A 44 8.45 -14.08 -1.75
CA VAL A 44 7.74 -14.13 -3.05
C VAL A 44 6.98 -12.83 -3.33
N ILE A 45 6.29 -12.26 -2.34
CA ILE A 45 5.57 -10.99 -2.50
C ILE A 45 6.54 -9.86 -2.82
N PHE A 46 7.61 -9.69 -2.03
CA PHE A 46 8.58 -8.60 -2.19
C PHE A 46 9.39 -8.72 -3.48
N PHE A 47 9.59 -9.93 -4.00
CA PHE A 47 10.17 -10.15 -5.32
C PHE A 47 9.25 -9.64 -6.45
N LEU A 48 7.94 -9.85 -6.33
CA LEU A 48 6.95 -9.43 -7.34
C LEU A 48 6.68 -7.92 -7.32
N VAL A 49 6.80 -7.25 -6.17
CA VAL A 49 6.49 -5.80 -6.03
C VAL A 49 7.20 -4.92 -7.07
N PRO A 50 8.54 -5.00 -7.25
CA PRO A 50 9.25 -4.25 -8.30
C PRO A 50 8.73 -4.50 -9.72
N LEU A 51 8.37 -5.74 -10.03
CA LEU A 51 7.84 -6.12 -11.34
C LEU A 51 6.44 -5.54 -11.56
N ILE A 52 5.63 -5.47 -10.51
CA ILE A 52 4.32 -4.81 -10.54
C ILE A 52 4.47 -3.32 -10.83
N ILE A 53 5.37 -2.63 -10.13
CA ILE A 53 5.64 -1.21 -10.34
C ILE A 53 6.03 -0.97 -11.81
N LEU A 54 6.99 -1.74 -12.33
CA LEU A 54 7.43 -1.60 -13.72
C LEU A 54 6.31 -1.94 -14.71
N GLY A 55 5.58 -3.02 -14.45
CA GLY A 55 4.52 -3.54 -15.31
C GLY A 55 3.31 -2.63 -15.43
N PHE A 56 3.02 -1.78 -14.45
CA PHE A 56 1.88 -0.87 -14.51
C PHE A 56 2.28 0.57 -14.85
N ILE A 57 3.40 1.07 -14.31
CA ILE A 57 3.78 2.49 -14.46
C ILE A 57 4.38 2.75 -15.85
N ALA A 58 5.29 1.90 -16.33
CA ALA A 58 5.94 2.11 -17.62
C ALA A 58 4.95 2.18 -18.81
N PRO A 59 4.01 1.22 -18.99
CA PRO A 59 3.03 1.30 -20.08
C PRO A 59 2.09 2.50 -19.92
N SER A 60 1.67 2.80 -18.70
CA SER A 60 0.78 3.94 -18.43
C SER A 60 1.40 5.27 -18.85
N ILE A 61 2.71 5.42 -18.69
CA ILE A 61 3.45 6.60 -19.15
C ILE A 61 3.69 6.56 -20.67
N ALA A 62 4.00 5.40 -21.24
CA ALA A 62 4.21 5.25 -22.68
C ALA A 62 2.98 5.66 -23.51
N HIS A 63 1.77 5.42 -23.01
CA HIS A 63 0.51 5.81 -23.65
C HIS A 63 0.14 7.29 -23.52
N LEU A 64 0.93 8.11 -22.81
CA LEU A 64 0.70 9.56 -22.72
C LEU A 64 1.06 10.23 -24.05
N ARG A 65 0.08 10.88 -24.70
CA ARG A 65 0.32 11.65 -25.94
C ARG A 65 1.41 12.71 -25.74
N SER A 66 2.13 13.09 -26.81
CA SER A 66 3.33 13.96 -26.74
C SER A 66 3.18 15.27 -25.94
N ASN A 67 2.01 15.92 -25.95
CA ASN A 67 1.72 17.12 -25.13
C ASN A 67 1.43 16.84 -23.65
N ALA A 68 1.07 15.60 -23.32
CA ALA A 68 0.84 15.14 -21.97
C ALA A 68 2.15 14.99 -21.19
N SER A 69 3.32 14.88 -21.82
CA SER A 69 4.61 14.83 -21.12
C SER A 69 4.89 16.10 -20.29
N ARG A 70 4.61 17.29 -20.84
CA ARG A 70 4.69 18.57 -20.09
C ARG A 70 3.63 18.66 -19.00
N MET A 71 2.41 18.20 -19.30
CA MET A 71 1.31 18.17 -18.34
C MET A 71 1.60 17.21 -17.18
N LEU A 72 2.25 16.08 -17.47
CA LEU A 72 2.69 15.07 -16.51
C LEU A 72 3.78 15.64 -15.61
N LEU A 73 4.79 16.32 -16.18
CA LEU A 73 5.84 16.96 -15.40
C LEU A 73 5.27 18.03 -14.44
N PHE A 74 4.33 18.83 -14.93
CA PHE A 74 3.64 19.83 -14.12
C PHE A 74 2.77 19.19 -13.02
N ALA A 75 2.02 18.14 -13.35
CA ALA A 75 1.23 17.37 -12.39
C ALA A 75 2.10 16.73 -11.32
N PHE A 76 3.26 16.15 -11.69
CA PHE A 76 4.26 15.64 -10.75
C PHE A 76 4.80 16.76 -9.86
N GLY A 77 5.09 17.94 -10.41
CA GLY A 77 5.54 19.10 -9.64
C GLY A 77 4.53 19.51 -8.57
N ILE A 78 3.25 19.65 -8.94
CA ILE A 78 2.18 19.98 -7.99
C ILE A 78 1.97 18.86 -6.97
N ALA A 79 1.98 17.60 -7.40
CA ALA A 79 1.84 16.46 -6.52
C ALA A 79 2.98 16.39 -5.49
N TYR A 80 4.21 16.61 -5.91
CA TYR A 80 5.38 16.60 -5.03
C TYR A 80 5.35 17.76 -4.03
N LEU A 81 4.98 18.97 -4.49
CA LEU A 81 4.81 20.13 -3.60
C LEU A 81 3.70 19.86 -2.57
N SER A 82 2.59 19.24 -3.00
CA SER A 82 1.49 18.81 -2.14
C SER A 82 1.95 17.76 -1.12
N SER A 83 2.74 16.76 -1.54
CA SER A 83 3.29 15.74 -0.63
C SER A 83 4.22 16.33 0.43
N ILE A 84 5.06 17.30 0.06
CA ILE A 84 5.90 18.02 1.02
C ILE A 84 5.02 18.79 2.00
N GLY A 85 4.05 19.57 1.50
CA GLY A 85 3.11 20.31 2.35
C GLY A 85 2.32 19.41 3.30
N ALA A 86 1.83 18.28 2.79
CA ALA A 86 1.11 17.28 3.58
C ALA A 86 2.00 16.67 4.66
N SER A 87 3.29 16.45 4.36
CA SER A 87 4.26 15.93 5.32
C SER A 87 4.54 16.94 6.44
N PHE A 88 4.69 18.23 6.12
CA PHE A 88 4.83 19.27 7.14
C PHE A 88 3.57 19.41 8.01
N PHE A 89 2.39 19.37 7.39
CA PHE A 89 1.12 19.39 8.11
C PHE A 89 0.98 18.17 9.04
N GLY A 90 1.25 16.98 8.52
CA GLY A 90 1.23 15.73 9.29
C GLY A 90 2.24 15.73 10.43
N ALA A 91 3.44 16.29 10.22
CA ALA A 91 4.44 16.46 11.27
C ALA A 91 3.95 17.43 12.35
N ALA A 92 3.41 18.59 11.98
CA ALA A 92 2.89 19.58 12.93
C ALA A 92 1.76 18.99 13.79
N VAL A 93 0.78 18.32 13.16
CA VAL A 93 -0.30 17.65 13.88
C VAL A 93 0.24 16.49 14.72
N GLY A 94 1.16 15.68 14.18
CA GLY A 94 1.77 14.57 14.89
C GLY A 94 2.49 15.01 16.16
N TYR A 95 3.35 16.01 16.09
CA TYR A 95 4.07 16.53 17.26
C TYR A 95 3.15 17.16 18.31
N GLN A 96 1.98 17.68 17.91
CA GLN A 96 1.02 18.24 18.85
C GLN A 96 0.10 17.18 19.46
N VAL A 97 -0.32 16.18 18.69
CA VAL A 97 -1.34 15.20 19.11
C VAL A 97 -0.72 13.97 19.79
N ILE A 98 0.40 13.45 19.28
CA ILE A 98 1.03 12.22 19.79
C ILE A 98 1.40 12.31 21.29
N PRO A 99 1.96 13.42 21.81
CA PRO A 99 2.25 13.54 23.24
C PRO A 99 1.02 13.48 24.15
N HIS A 100 -0.17 13.78 23.62
CA HIS A 100 -1.43 13.73 24.36
C HIS A 100 -2.10 12.36 24.26
N LEU A 101 -1.66 11.51 23.34
CA LEU A 101 -2.02 10.09 23.32
C LEU A 101 -1.13 9.44 24.38
N ASN A 102 -1.75 8.94 25.45
CA ASN A 102 -1.07 8.36 26.61
C ASN A 102 -0.40 7.02 26.23
N ILE A 103 0.67 7.09 25.43
CA ILE A 103 1.45 5.96 24.95
C ILE A 103 2.35 5.54 26.10
N SER A 104 1.92 4.52 26.83
CA SER A 104 2.79 3.79 27.75
C SER A 104 4.05 3.38 26.98
N SER A 105 5.20 3.93 27.36
CA SER A 105 6.53 3.66 26.81
C SER A 105 7.04 2.28 27.25
N ASP A 106 6.20 1.25 27.14
CA ASP A 106 6.52 -0.12 27.53
C ASP A 106 7.07 -0.88 26.32
N ALA A 107 8.16 -0.36 25.76
CA ALA A 107 8.80 -0.88 24.54
C ALA A 107 9.46 -2.26 24.73
N ASN A 108 9.51 -2.78 25.96
CA ASN A 108 10.26 -3.99 26.32
C ASN A 108 9.38 -5.20 26.69
N SER A 109 8.08 -5.19 26.38
CA SER A 109 7.14 -6.26 26.78
C SER A 109 6.73 -7.22 25.66
N LEU A 110 7.37 -7.16 24.49
CA LEU A 110 7.08 -8.09 23.39
C LEU A 110 7.84 -9.40 23.59
N LYS A 111 7.11 -10.53 23.54
CA LYS A 111 7.74 -11.85 23.62
C LYS A 111 8.78 -12.03 22.50
N PRO A 112 9.97 -12.59 22.81
CA PRO A 112 10.96 -12.89 21.79
C PRO A 112 10.40 -13.88 20.77
N LEU A 113 10.74 -13.67 19.50
CA LEU A 113 10.35 -14.58 18.42
C LEU A 113 11.34 -15.76 18.36
N PRO A 114 10.88 -16.97 18.06
CA PRO A 114 11.75 -18.07 17.70
C PRO A 114 12.58 -17.70 16.47
N GLU A 115 13.82 -18.18 16.40
CA GLU A 115 14.62 -18.04 15.19
C GLU A 115 13.95 -18.76 14.00
N ASN A 116 14.08 -18.17 12.82
CA ASN A 116 13.52 -18.74 11.61
C ASN A 116 14.31 -19.99 11.21
N ILE A 117 13.66 -21.15 11.28
CA ILE A 117 14.25 -22.47 11.04
C ILE A 117 14.43 -22.73 9.53
N LEU A 118 13.63 -22.07 8.66
CA LEU A 118 13.73 -22.21 7.21
C LEU A 118 14.05 -20.87 6.53
N GLN A 119 15.34 -20.64 6.27
CA GLN A 119 15.84 -19.44 5.60
C GLN A 119 16.10 -19.72 4.12
N ILE A 120 15.04 -19.64 3.32
CA ILE A 120 15.17 -19.55 1.86
C ILE A 120 15.01 -18.08 1.50
N ASP A 121 16.13 -17.45 1.15
CA ASP A 121 16.15 -16.04 0.75
C ASP A 121 16.02 -15.91 -0.76
N ILE A 122 15.01 -15.16 -1.18
CA ILE A 122 14.75 -14.81 -2.58
C ILE A 122 14.83 -13.28 -2.62
N PRO A 123 16.04 -12.71 -2.83
CA PRO A 123 16.22 -11.27 -2.79
C PRO A 123 15.32 -10.59 -3.84
N PRO A 124 14.77 -9.40 -3.54
CA PRO A 124 13.94 -8.69 -4.50
C PRO A 124 14.75 -8.37 -5.76
N VAL A 125 14.09 -8.40 -6.92
CA VAL A 125 14.72 -8.11 -8.24
C VAL A 125 15.51 -6.80 -8.21
N MET A 126 14.93 -5.77 -7.57
CA MET A 126 15.54 -4.47 -7.32
C MET A 126 14.78 -3.76 -6.20
N ASN A 127 15.32 -2.66 -5.68
CA ASN A 127 14.60 -1.82 -4.72
C ASN A 127 13.37 -1.16 -5.39
N VAL A 128 12.30 -0.98 -4.61
CA VAL A 128 11.07 -0.26 -4.99
C VAL A 128 11.37 1.09 -5.64
N MET A 129 12.29 1.87 -5.09
CA MET A 129 12.65 3.18 -5.63
C MET A 129 13.35 3.07 -6.98
N THR A 130 14.23 2.08 -7.13
CA THR A 130 14.88 1.79 -8.42
C THR A 130 13.86 1.38 -9.47
N ALA A 131 12.91 0.51 -9.11
CA ALA A 131 11.84 0.08 -10.01
C ALA A 131 10.97 1.25 -10.46
N LEU A 132 10.62 2.16 -9.55
CA LEU A 132 9.83 3.36 -9.85
C LEU A 132 10.56 4.27 -10.85
N VAL A 133 11.83 4.60 -10.56
CA VAL A 133 12.64 5.46 -11.43
C VAL A 133 12.82 4.82 -12.80
N LEU A 134 13.13 3.52 -12.84
CA LEU A 134 13.28 2.77 -14.09
C LEU A 134 11.98 2.76 -14.90
N ALA A 135 10.84 2.51 -14.26
CA ALA A 135 9.54 2.50 -14.93
C ALA A 135 9.20 3.85 -15.55
N VAL A 136 9.46 4.95 -14.82
CA VAL A 136 9.24 6.31 -15.33
C VAL A 136 10.17 6.61 -16.50
N MET A 137 11.46 6.29 -16.39
CA MET A 137 12.43 6.54 -17.45
C MET A 137 12.12 5.72 -18.71
N LEU A 138 11.78 4.44 -18.57
CA LEU A 138 11.37 3.58 -19.68
C LEU A 138 10.09 4.09 -20.36
N GLY A 139 9.07 4.45 -19.57
CA GLY A 139 7.82 4.99 -20.09
C GLY A 139 8.02 6.30 -20.84
N LEU A 140 8.78 7.25 -20.28
CA LEU A 140 9.07 8.53 -20.92
C LEU A 140 9.91 8.37 -22.19
N ALA A 141 10.96 7.54 -22.16
CA ALA A 141 11.78 7.27 -23.33
C ALA A 141 10.95 6.66 -24.48
N THR A 142 10.05 5.72 -24.16
CA THR A 142 9.13 5.12 -25.13
C THR A 142 8.22 6.17 -25.75
N ALA A 143 7.63 7.06 -24.93
CA ALA A 143 6.75 8.12 -25.39
C ALA A 143 7.49 9.18 -26.24
N TRP A 144 8.75 9.49 -25.93
CA TRP A 144 9.55 10.46 -26.71
C TRP A 144 9.98 9.92 -28.07
N VAL A 145 10.38 8.65 -28.12
CA VAL A 145 10.74 7.96 -29.38
C VAL A 145 9.50 7.67 -30.22
N LYS A 146 8.31 7.63 -29.61
CA LYS A 146 7.03 7.26 -30.25
C LYS A 146 7.10 5.85 -30.88
N SER A 147 7.73 4.90 -30.18
CA SER A 147 7.79 3.51 -30.65
C SER A 147 6.51 2.76 -30.26
N ASP A 148 5.77 2.33 -31.28
CA ASP A 148 4.58 1.50 -31.10
C ASP A 148 4.98 0.07 -30.69
N GLU A 149 6.13 -0.43 -31.14
CA GLU A 149 6.64 -1.76 -30.82
C GLU A 149 6.96 -1.89 -29.33
N PHE A 150 7.70 -0.94 -28.76
CA PHE A 150 8.08 -0.97 -27.36
C PHE A 150 6.88 -0.68 -26.45
N SER A 151 5.95 0.17 -26.87
CA SER A 151 4.67 0.37 -26.18
C SER A 151 3.87 -0.94 -26.10
N ARG A 152 3.77 -1.68 -27.22
CA ARG A 152 3.13 -2.99 -27.25
C ARG A 152 3.85 -4.03 -26.39
N LEU A 153 5.18 -3.99 -26.33
CA LEU A 153 5.97 -4.85 -25.46
C LEU A 153 5.64 -4.59 -23.97
N LEU A 154 5.56 -3.31 -23.58
CA LEU A 154 5.17 -2.92 -22.21
C LEU A 154 3.74 -3.37 -21.86
N ASP A 155 2.80 -3.30 -22.81
CA ASP A 155 1.43 -3.79 -22.60
C ASP A 155 1.37 -5.32 -22.41
N VAL A 156 2.17 -6.07 -23.18
CA VAL A 156 2.28 -7.52 -23.00
C VAL A 156 2.93 -7.83 -21.65
N PHE A 157 3.97 -7.09 -21.27
CA PHE A 157 4.61 -7.22 -19.97
C PHE A 157 3.64 -6.93 -18.82
N GLN A 158 2.81 -5.89 -18.90
CA GLN A 158 1.75 -5.60 -17.94
C GLN A 158 0.80 -6.78 -17.77
N LYS A 159 0.37 -7.42 -18.87
CA LYS A 159 -0.52 -8.59 -18.83
C LYS A 159 0.15 -9.78 -18.17
N MET A 160 1.43 -10.03 -18.44
CA MET A 160 2.20 -11.08 -17.76
C MET A 160 2.26 -10.83 -16.25
N VAL A 161 2.54 -9.59 -15.85
CA VAL A 161 2.56 -9.18 -14.44
C VAL A 161 1.18 -9.35 -13.79
N LEU A 162 0.10 -8.98 -14.48
CA LEU A 162 -1.28 -9.18 -13.99
C LEU A 162 -1.58 -10.66 -13.75
N GLU A 163 -1.12 -11.55 -14.63
CA GLU A 163 -1.25 -13.00 -14.45
C GLU A 163 -0.47 -13.51 -13.24
N LEU A 164 0.75 -13.00 -13.00
CA LEU A 164 1.54 -13.30 -11.80
C LEU A 164 0.82 -12.83 -10.54
N VAL A 165 0.28 -11.62 -10.55
CA VAL A 165 -0.51 -11.09 -9.42
C VAL A 165 -1.70 -12.01 -9.13
N ARG A 166 -2.47 -12.37 -10.16
CA ARG A 166 -3.69 -13.17 -9.97
C ARG A 166 -3.41 -14.60 -9.52
N LYS A 167 -2.39 -15.25 -10.09
CA LYS A 167 -2.12 -16.69 -9.87
C LYS A 167 -1.16 -16.96 -8.71
N ILE A 168 -0.30 -16.00 -8.36
CA ILE A 168 0.75 -16.19 -7.36
C ILE A 168 0.52 -15.25 -6.18
N LEU A 169 0.44 -13.93 -6.41
CA LEU A 169 0.35 -12.96 -5.31
C LEU A 169 -0.95 -13.09 -4.53
N LEU A 170 -2.11 -13.05 -5.21
CA LEU A 170 -3.41 -13.08 -4.54
C LEU A 170 -3.65 -14.34 -3.70
N PRO A 171 -3.24 -15.56 -4.12
CA PRO A 171 -3.34 -16.75 -3.27
C PRO A 171 -2.38 -16.76 -2.07
N ILE A 172 -1.17 -16.21 -2.22
CA ILE A 172 -0.14 -16.18 -1.17
C ILE A 172 -0.43 -15.09 -0.13
N LEU A 173 -1.03 -13.98 -0.55
CA LEU A 173 -1.27 -12.80 0.28
C LEU A 173 -2.08 -13.09 1.57
N PRO A 174 -3.20 -13.86 1.55
CA PRO A 174 -3.91 -14.26 2.78
C PRO A 174 -3.03 -15.05 3.75
N ILE A 175 -2.14 -15.91 3.25
CA ILE A 175 -1.24 -16.74 4.06
C ILE A 175 -0.23 -15.84 4.77
N PHE A 176 0.38 -14.91 4.04
CA PHE A 176 1.32 -13.93 4.59
C PHE A 176 0.65 -13.07 5.68
N ILE A 177 -0.56 -12.58 5.40
CA ILE A 177 -1.33 -11.74 6.35
C ILE A 177 -1.70 -12.53 7.59
N PHE A 178 -2.21 -13.75 7.43
CA PHE A 178 -2.48 -14.66 8.55
C PHE A 178 -1.25 -14.84 9.44
N ALA A 179 -0.11 -15.20 8.84
CA ALA A 179 1.13 -15.44 9.57
C ALA A 179 1.63 -14.17 10.28
N ASN A 180 1.52 -13.02 9.64
CA ASN A 180 1.91 -11.74 10.23
C ASN A 180 1.04 -11.36 11.43
N PHE A 181 -0.29 -11.48 11.33
CA PHE A 181 -1.19 -11.19 12.45
C PHE A 181 -1.09 -12.22 13.57
N CYS A 182 -0.79 -13.48 13.25
CA CYS A 182 -0.48 -14.51 14.24
C CYS A 182 0.75 -14.15 15.08
N ILE A 183 1.84 -13.73 14.42
CA ILE A 183 3.06 -13.25 15.07
C ILE A 183 2.79 -12.02 15.93
N LEU A 184 2.10 -11.01 15.40
CA LEU A 184 1.75 -9.79 16.14
C LEU A 184 0.88 -10.09 17.36
N SER A 185 -0.03 -11.04 17.24
CA SER A 185 -0.92 -11.45 18.32
C SER A 185 -0.15 -12.20 19.41
N TYR A 186 0.75 -13.12 19.04
CA TYR A 186 1.64 -13.80 19.98
C TYR A 186 2.52 -12.83 20.78
N GLN A 187 3.06 -11.80 20.12
CA GLN A 187 3.88 -10.78 20.78
C GLN A 187 3.07 -9.90 21.74
N GLY A 188 1.74 -9.97 21.75
CA GLY A 188 0.87 -9.06 22.51
C GLY A 188 0.76 -7.66 21.91
N ALA A 189 1.37 -7.45 20.73
CA ALA A 189 1.35 -6.18 20.01
C ALA A 189 -0.06 -5.80 19.60
N VAL A 190 -0.92 -6.77 19.23
CA VAL A 190 -2.31 -6.48 18.86
C VAL A 190 -3.08 -5.84 20.03
N THR A 191 -3.09 -6.42 21.22
CA THR A 191 -3.86 -5.87 22.35
C THR A 191 -3.30 -4.55 22.90
N LYS A 192 -1.97 -4.36 22.86
CA LYS A 192 -1.31 -3.15 23.38
C LYS A 192 -1.24 -2.01 22.37
N GLN A 193 -1.03 -2.33 21.09
CA GLN A 193 -0.81 -1.34 20.04
C GLN A 193 -2.07 -1.04 19.22
N LEU A 194 -3.04 -1.96 19.13
CA LEU A 194 -4.26 -1.73 18.33
C LEU A 194 -5.10 -0.54 18.81
N PRO A 195 -5.28 -0.26 20.12
CA PRO A 195 -5.99 0.93 20.58
C PRO A 195 -5.27 2.23 20.17
N ILE A 196 -3.95 2.28 20.34
CA ILE A 196 -3.11 3.42 19.96
C ILE A 196 -3.13 3.61 18.43
N PHE A 197 -3.01 2.52 17.68
CA PHE A 197 -3.09 2.50 16.23
C PHE A 197 -4.44 3.03 15.75
N LEU A 198 -5.55 2.63 16.39
CA LEU A 198 -6.90 3.09 16.03
C LEU A 198 -7.07 4.59 16.32
N SER A 199 -6.54 5.08 17.45
CA SER A 199 -6.53 6.52 17.77
C SER A 199 -5.72 7.33 16.75
N ILE A 200 -4.52 6.86 16.39
CA ILE A 200 -3.69 7.50 15.36
C ILE A 200 -4.40 7.47 14.00
N LEU A 201 -5.01 6.33 13.64
CA LEU A 201 -5.74 6.18 12.38
C LEU A 201 -6.89 7.19 12.28
N LEU A 202 -7.63 7.44 13.37
CA LEU A 202 -8.69 8.45 13.41
C LEU A 202 -8.12 9.86 13.13
N VAL A 203 -7.01 10.22 13.79
CA VAL A 203 -6.31 11.50 13.55
C VAL A 203 -5.87 11.63 12.09
N VAL A 204 -5.30 10.55 11.52
CA VAL A 204 -4.87 10.51 10.11
C VAL A 204 -6.05 10.72 9.17
N VAL A 205 -7.20 10.10 9.43
CA VAL A 205 -8.42 10.28 8.62
C VAL A 205 -8.89 11.73 8.66
N ILE A 206 -8.92 12.35 9.85
CA ILE A 206 -9.27 13.78 9.98
C ILE A 206 -8.28 14.64 9.19
N CYS A 207 -6.98 14.38 9.31
CA CYS A 207 -5.94 15.10 8.56
C CYS A 207 -6.14 14.98 7.05
N HIS A 208 -6.52 13.80 6.54
CA HIS A 208 -6.84 13.61 5.13
C HIS A 208 -8.00 14.51 4.69
N TYR A 209 -9.10 14.56 5.46
CA TYR A 209 -10.23 15.43 5.13
C TYR A 209 -9.85 16.92 5.14
N ILE A 210 -9.04 17.36 6.11
CA ILE A 210 -8.56 18.75 6.16
C ILE A 210 -7.69 19.07 4.95
N TRP A 211 -6.74 18.18 4.62
CA TRP A 211 -5.85 18.36 3.48
C TRP A 211 -6.62 18.38 2.16
N LEU A 212 -7.61 17.50 2.01
CA LEU A 212 -8.52 17.49 0.86
C LEU A 212 -9.30 18.79 0.75
N ALA A 213 -9.88 19.29 1.85
CA ALA A 213 -10.60 20.55 1.86
C ALA A 213 -9.70 21.72 1.43
N LEU A 214 -8.43 21.74 1.87
CA LEU A 214 -7.44 22.72 1.46
C LEU A 214 -7.15 22.64 -0.05
N LEU A 215 -6.85 21.45 -0.58
CA LEU A 215 -6.55 21.26 -2.00
C LEU A 215 -7.74 21.64 -2.90
N TYR A 216 -8.94 21.19 -2.56
CA TYR A 216 -10.15 21.52 -3.31
C TYR A 216 -10.54 23.00 -3.16
N GLY A 217 -10.27 23.62 -2.02
CA GLY A 217 -10.44 25.05 -1.81
C GLY A 217 -9.53 25.88 -2.72
N ILE A 218 -8.23 25.55 -2.77
CA ILE A 218 -7.27 26.20 -3.68
C ILE A 218 -7.68 26.00 -5.14
N ALA A 219 -8.09 24.79 -5.52
CA ALA A 219 -8.56 24.49 -6.87
C ALA A 219 -9.85 25.26 -7.23
N ALA A 220 -10.78 25.44 -6.29
CA ALA A 220 -12.00 26.23 -6.48
C ALA A 220 -11.71 27.71 -6.75
N ILE A 221 -10.80 28.29 -5.95
CA ILE A 221 -10.37 29.70 -6.10
C ILE A 221 -9.69 29.89 -7.46
N TYR A 222 -8.79 28.99 -7.83
CA TYR A 222 -8.08 29.04 -9.10
C TYR A 222 -9.02 28.87 -10.32
N SER A 223 -9.95 27.92 -10.26
CA SER A 223 -10.87 27.63 -11.37
C SER A 223 -12.08 28.59 -11.43
N ARG A 224 -12.30 29.45 -10.42
CA ARG A 224 -13.51 30.28 -10.23
C ARG A 224 -14.84 29.53 -10.39
N LYS A 225 -14.82 28.22 -10.15
CA LYS A 225 -16.00 27.33 -10.21
C LYS A 225 -16.26 26.76 -8.83
N ASN A 226 -17.54 26.53 -8.52
CA ASN A 226 -17.96 26.03 -7.23
C ASN A 226 -17.60 24.54 -7.06
N SER A 227 -16.38 24.25 -6.58
CA SER A 227 -15.87 22.89 -6.38
C SER A 227 -16.44 22.18 -5.14
N TRP A 228 -17.34 22.80 -4.38
CA TRP A 228 -17.98 22.18 -3.21
C TRP A 228 -18.83 20.95 -3.56
N GLN A 229 -19.25 20.80 -4.82
CA GLN A 229 -19.92 19.58 -5.29
C GLN A 229 -19.02 18.34 -5.23
N VAL A 230 -17.68 18.49 -5.27
CA VAL A 230 -16.74 17.35 -5.28
C VAL A 230 -16.69 16.61 -3.94
N LEU A 231 -16.83 17.32 -2.80
CA LEU A 231 -16.91 16.71 -1.47
C LEU A 231 -18.08 15.72 -1.34
N LYS A 232 -19.20 15.98 -2.03
CA LYS A 232 -20.38 15.10 -2.04
C LYS A 232 -20.10 13.74 -2.69
N TYR A 233 -19.23 13.70 -3.70
CA TYR A 233 -18.86 12.47 -4.41
C TYR A 233 -17.65 11.77 -3.77
N TYR A 234 -16.97 12.43 -2.82
CA TYR A 234 -15.76 11.91 -2.20
C TYR A 234 -16.03 10.78 -1.19
N GLY A 235 -17.13 10.85 -0.44
CA GLY A 235 -17.50 9.80 0.53
C GLY A 235 -17.63 8.41 -0.12
N PRO A 236 -18.46 8.25 -1.18
CA PRO A 236 -18.57 7.00 -1.90
C PRO A 236 -17.26 6.54 -2.56
N ALA A 237 -16.46 7.47 -3.10
CA ALA A 237 -15.16 7.17 -3.71
C ALA A 237 -14.13 6.69 -2.67
N TYR A 238 -14.10 7.30 -1.49
CA TYR A 238 -13.22 6.93 -0.38
C TYR A 238 -13.57 5.54 0.18
N LEU A 239 -14.87 5.26 0.36
CA LEU A 239 -15.34 3.93 0.74
C LEU A 239 -15.01 2.86 -0.31
N THR A 240 -15.08 3.22 -1.59
CA THR A 240 -14.71 2.32 -2.69
C THR A 240 -13.19 2.08 -2.71
N ALA A 241 -12.37 3.12 -2.56
CA ALA A 241 -10.91 3.00 -2.52
C ALA A 241 -10.41 2.21 -1.30
N LEU A 242 -11.04 2.40 -0.13
CA LEU A 242 -10.79 1.58 1.05
C LEU A 242 -11.21 0.12 0.83
N GLY A 243 -12.31 -0.09 0.12
CA GLY A 243 -12.84 -1.42 -0.20
C GLY A 243 -12.01 -2.18 -1.23
N THR A 244 -11.52 -1.52 -2.27
CA THR A 244 -10.78 -2.19 -3.37
C THR A 244 -9.28 -2.29 -3.12
N MET A 245 -8.70 -1.49 -2.21
CA MET A 245 -7.25 -1.35 -2.00
C MET A 245 -6.44 -1.12 -3.31
N SER A 246 -7.13 -0.79 -4.41
CA SER A 246 -6.57 -0.46 -5.71
C SER A 246 -6.97 0.97 -6.02
N SER A 247 -5.98 1.86 -6.03
CA SER A 247 -6.12 3.23 -6.53
C SER A 247 -5.97 3.32 -8.05
N ALA A 248 -5.76 2.18 -8.71
CA ALA A 248 -5.71 2.03 -10.17
C ALA A 248 -7.05 1.49 -10.69
#